data_AF-A0A3M2D5L4-F1
#
_entry.id   AF-A0A3M2D5L4-F1
#
_cell.length_a   1.000
_cell.length_b   1.000
_cell.length_c   1.000
_cell.angle_alpha   90.00
_cell.angle_beta   90.00
_cell.angle_gamma   90.00
#
_symmetry.space_group_name_H-M   'P 1'
#
loop_
_entity.id
_entity.type
_entity.pdbx_description
1 polymer ?
#
loop_
_entity_poly.entity_id
_entity_poly.type
_entity_poly.pdbx_seq_one_letter_code
_entity_poly.pdbx_strand_id
1 'polypeptide(L)' 'MTDIVRGQLHFDGAAGAAGDMILGALFDLGVPVDVVRDAIRAIGVDPGRLEVRRVVKRGIAATDV' A
#
# COMPACT_ATOMS: atom_id res chain seq x y z
N MET A 1 -15.66 -1.37 16.85
CA MET A 1 -15.53 -2.58 16.00
C MET A 1 -15.40 -2.06 14.59
N THR A 2 -14.17 -1.91 14.11
CA THR A 2 -13.86 -1.25 12.84
C THR A 2 -14.39 -2.11 11.70
N ASP A 3 -15.21 -1.54 10.82
CA ASP A 3 -15.63 -2.20 9.59
C ASP A 3 -14.39 -2.64 8.81
N ILE A 4 -14.18 -3.94 8.71
CA ILE A 4 -13.12 -4.50 7.88
C ILE A 4 -13.59 -4.31 6.44
N VAL A 5 -12.94 -3.42 5.69
CA VAL A 5 -13.17 -3.24 4.26
C VAL A 5 -13.02 -4.62 3.60
N ARG A 6 -14.11 -5.15 3.03
CA ARG A 6 -14.06 -6.41 2.27
C ARG A 6 -13.43 -6.12 0.90
N GLY A 7 -12.12 -6.30 0.81
CA GLY A 7 -11.40 -6.32 -0.47
C GLY A 7 -10.37 -7.44 -0.49
N GLN A 8 -9.90 -7.78 -1.69
CA GLN A 8 -8.83 -8.76 -1.88
C GLN A 8 -7.76 -8.14 -2.77
N LEU A 9 -6.49 -8.31 -2.37
CA LEU A 9 -5.35 -8.00 -3.23
C LEU A 9 -4.92 -9.29 -3.92
N HIS A 10 -5.23 -9.39 -5.21
CA HIS A 10 -4.89 -10.55 -6.03
C HIS A 10 -3.76 -10.20 -6.99
N PHE A 11 -2.72 -11.04 -7.01
CA PHE A 11 -1.62 -10.92 -7.95
C PHE A 11 -1.73 -12.02 -9.01
N ASP A 12 -2.11 -11.64 -10.22
CA ASP A 12 -2.05 -12.50 -11.40
C ASP A 12 -0.98 -11.93 -12.34
N GLY A 13 0.22 -12.52 -12.30
CA GLY A 13 1.41 -11.93 -12.89
C GLY A 13 1.78 -12.53 -14.23
N ALA A 14 1.68 -11.74 -15.31
CA ALA A 14 2.47 -11.94 -16.52
C ALA A 14 3.89 -11.34 -16.40
N ALA A 15 4.08 -10.40 -15.47
CA ALA A 15 5.34 -9.76 -15.09
C ALA A 15 5.33 -9.40 -13.58
N GLY A 16 6.46 -8.96 -13.02
CA GLY A 16 6.58 -8.58 -11.61
C GLY A 16 5.93 -7.23 -11.27
N ALA A 17 5.71 -6.98 -9.97
CA ALA A 17 5.22 -5.71 -9.43
C ALA A 17 6.28 -5.05 -8.54
N ALA A 18 6.45 -3.73 -8.67
CA ALA A 18 7.35 -2.96 -7.82
C ALA A 18 6.80 -2.85 -6.39
N GLY A 19 7.68 -2.67 -5.40
CA GLY A 19 7.30 -2.66 -3.98
C GLY A 19 6.34 -1.53 -3.63
N ASP A 20 6.52 -0.34 -4.19
CA ASP A 20 5.64 0.81 -4.05
C ASP A 20 4.23 0.56 -4.62
N MET A 21 4.12 -0.16 -5.74
CA MET A 21 2.84 -0.59 -6.31
C MET A 21 2.09 -1.52 -5.35
N ILE A 22 2.80 -2.45 -4.71
CA ILE A 22 2.22 -3.36 -3.72
C ILE A 22 1.76 -2.57 -2.48
N LEU A 23 2.58 -1.65 -1.99
CA LEU A 23 2.22 -0.79 -0.85
C LEU A 23 1.00 0.08 -1.15
N GLY A 24 0.96 0.72 -2.33
CA GLY A 24 -0.19 1.50 -2.77
C GLY A 24 -1.47 0.67 -2.81
N ALA A 25 -1.40 -0.57 -3.31
CA ALA A 25 -2.53 -1.48 -3.35
C ALA A 25 -3.00 -1.93 -1.95
N LEU A 26 -2.08 -2.14 -0.99
CA LEU A 26 -2.43 -2.42 0.41
C LEU A 26 -3.14 -1.23 1.07
N PHE A 27 -2.68 -0.01 0.80
CA PHE A 27 -3.33 1.20 1.31
C PHE A 27 -4.71 1.42 0.67
N ASP A 28 -4.88 1.11 -0.62
CA ASP A 28 -6.18 1.11 -1.29
C ASP A 28 -7.15 0.07 -0.70
N LEU A 29 -6.62 -1.04 -0.17
CA LEU A 29 -7.38 -2.05 0.56
C LEU A 29 -7.74 -1.60 1.99
N GLY A 30 -7.21 -0.47 2.46
CA GLY A 30 -7.48 0.08 3.79
C GLY A 30 -6.50 -0.37 4.87
N VAL A 31 -5.35 -0.96 4.51
CA VAL A 31 -4.30 -1.25 5.50
C VAL A 31 -3.80 0.07 6.11
N PRO A 32 -3.78 0.23 7.45
CA PRO A 32 -3.26 1.44 8.07
C PRO A 32 -1.77 1.63 7.78
N VAL A 33 -1.35 2.87 7.52
CA VAL A 33 0.05 3.21 7.23
C VAL A 33 1.01 2.76 8.33
N ASP A 34 0.56 2.82 9.59
CA ASP A 34 1.39 2.42 10.74
C ASP A 34 1.73 0.92 10.73
N VAL A 35 0.85 0.05 10.20
CA VAL A 35 1.14 -1.38 10.03
C VAL A 35 2.35 -1.58 9.12
N VAL A 36 2.44 -0.81 8.03
CA VAL A 36 3.58 -0.86 7.11
C VAL A 36 4.82 -0.25 7.75
N ARG A 37 4.70 0.87 8.47
CA ARG A 37 5.85 1.46 9.19
C ARG A 37 6.45 0.49 10.19
N ASP A 38 5.61 -0.22 10.95
CA ASP A 38 6.06 -1.21 11.92
C ASP A 38 6.70 -2.42 11.26
N ALA A 39 6.16 -2.89 10.13
CA ALA A 39 6.78 -3.95 9.34
C ALA A 39 8.17 -3.55 8.81
N ILE A 40 8.33 -2.31 8.34
CA ILE A 40 9.64 -1.79 7.88
C ILE A 40 10.63 -1.71 9.04
N ARG A 41 10.20 -1.24 10.23
CA ARG A 41 11.05 -1.21 11.42
C ARG A 41 11.49 -2.61 11.86
N ALA A 42 10.59 -3.60 11.76
CA ALA A 42 10.86 -4.96 12.17
C ALA A 42 12.00 -5.63 11.38
N ILE A 43 12.26 -5.17 10.15
CA ILE A 43 13.40 -5.63 9.33
C ILE A 43 14.67 -4.77 9.52
N GLY A 44 14.70 -3.89 10.52
CA GLY A 44 15.86 -3.05 10.84
C GLY A 44 16.05 -1.86 9.91
N VAL A 45 15.00 -1.47 9.17
CA VAL A 45 15.04 -0.32 8.25
C VAL A 45 14.28 0.85 8.87
N ASP A 46 14.85 2.05 8.78
CA ASP A 46 14.11 3.27 9.13
C ASP A 46 13.06 3.55 8.03
N PRO A 47 11.76 3.60 8.35
CA PRO A 47 10.73 3.92 7.37
C PRO A 47 10.87 5.32 6.76
N GLY A 48 11.73 6.19 7.32
CA GLY A 48 12.05 7.49 6.77
C GLY A 48 10.80 8.30 6.44
N ARG A 49 10.81 8.93 5.28
CA ARG A 49 9.68 9.72 4.76
C ARG A 49 8.77 8.85 3.87
N LEU A 50 8.16 7.81 4.44
CA LEU A 50 7.01 7.15 3.81
C LEU A 50 5.86 8.16 3.70
N GLU A 51 5.57 8.61 2.48
CA GLU A 51 4.44 9.48 2.19
C GLU A 51 3.35 8.68 1.51
N VAL A 52 2.09 8.99 1.82
CA VAL A 52 0.96 8.27 1.25
C VAL A 52 -0.03 9.32 0.78
N ARG A 53 -0.29 9.36 -0.52
CA ARG A 53 -1.18 10.35 -1.12
C ARG A 53 -2.17 9.69 -2.07
N ARG A 54 -3.43 10.11 -1.98
CA ARG A 54 -4.44 9.77 -2.99
C ARG A 54 -4.17 10.57 -4.24
N VAL A 55 -4.13 9.89 -5.39
CA VAL A 55 -3.94 10.50 -6.70
C VAL A 55 -4.98 9.98 -7.68
N VAL A 56 -5.25 10.77 -8.72
CA VAL A 56 -5.97 10.31 -9.91
C VAL A 56 -5.04 10.49 -11.10
N LYS A 57 -4.63 9.39 -11.72
CA LYS A 57 -3.77 9.41 -12.91
C LYS A 57 -4.59 8.85 -14.08
N ARG A 58 -4.79 9.66 -15.12
CA ARG A 58 -5.56 9.26 -16.33
C ARG A 58 -6.96 8.70 -16.01
N GLY A 59 -7.64 9.29 -15.03
CA GLY A 59 -8.99 8.87 -14.59
C GLY A 59 -9.02 7.68 -13.62
N ILE A 60 -7.87 7.12 -13.24
CA ILE A 60 -7.77 6.00 -12.31
C ILE A 60 -7.32 6.52 -10.95
N ALA A 61 -8.11 6.28 -9.90
CA ALA A 61 -7.73 6.60 -8.53
C ALA A 61 -6.77 5.53 -7.98
N ALA A 62 -5.69 5.96 -7.34
CA ALA A 62 -4.69 5.09 -6.73
C ALA A 62 -4.03 5.78 -5.53
N THR A 63 -3.37 4.98 -4.69
CA THR A 63 -2.46 5.51 -3.68
C THR A 63 -1.04 5.51 -4.21
N ASP A 64 -0.42 6.69 -4.20
CA ASP A 64 0.98 6.90 -4.56
C ASP A 64 1.81 6.94 -3.27
N VAL A 65 2.93 6.22 -3.29
CA VAL A 65 3.83 5.99 -2.16
C VAL A 65 5.21 6.53 -2.51
#